data_AF-A0AAU1FEL8-F1
#
_entry.id   AF-A0AAU1FEL8-F1
#
_cell.length_a   1.000
_cell.length_b   1.000
_cell.length_c   1.000
_cell.angle_alpha   90.00
_cell.angle_beta   90.00
_cell.angle_gamma   90.00
#
_symmetry.space_group_name_H-M   'P 1'
#
loop_
_entity.id
_entity.type
_entity.pdbx_description
1 polymer ?
#
loop_
_entity_poly.entity_id
_entity_poly.type
_entity_poly.pdbx_seq_one_letter_code
_entity_poly.pdbx_strand_id
1 'polypeptide(L)'
;MTLVENVFTSQDYRQAPEPIDWDPLKEQDALHDAQLLDCRVCPTANRAALLFDMRTASHYPTGNSALLVVRGLQSFHWSGAPQQQKLMAFSVMSSRPSGVADGGLRLELEFFPDGDHSVSGDRADFYLLEVHGIPEAPPSYPGRDLDQVRHELPSWNSDCTVLQSATTSGK
;
A
#
# COMPACT_ATOMS: atom_id res chain seq x y z
N MET A 1 -11.60 6.20 16.93
CA MET A 1 -10.25 6.35 16.34
C MET A 1 -9.88 5.01 15.72
N THR A 2 -9.60 4.99 14.41
CA THR A 2 -9.24 3.75 13.69
C THR A 2 -7.78 3.89 13.29
N LEU A 3 -6.91 3.03 13.81
CA LEU A 3 -5.51 3.01 13.37
C LEU A 3 -5.39 2.24 12.05
N VAL A 4 -4.39 2.57 11.23
CA VAL A 4 -4.02 1.79 10.04
C VAL A 4 -3.81 0.32 10.40
N GLU A 5 -3.18 0.03 11.54
CA GLU A 5 -2.99 -1.32 12.05
C GLU A 5 -4.32 -2.07 12.29
N ASN A 6 -5.38 -1.38 12.68
CA ASN A 6 -6.69 -2.02 12.89
C ASN A 6 -7.28 -2.50 11.55
N VAL A 7 -7.03 -1.78 10.45
CA VAL A 7 -7.46 -2.18 9.10
C VAL A 7 -6.70 -3.43 8.65
N PHE A 8 -5.38 -3.46 8.87
CA PHE A 8 -4.55 -4.64 8.58
C PHE A 8 -4.95 -5.86 9.43
N THR A 9 -5.19 -5.65 10.72
CA THR A 9 -5.39 -6.73 11.68
C THR A 9 -6.80 -7.32 11.67
N SER A 10 -7.79 -6.58 11.18
CA SER A 10 -9.15 -7.06 10.93
C SER A 10 -9.14 -8.35 10.11
N GLN A 11 -10.05 -9.28 10.39
CA GLN A 11 -10.33 -10.43 9.52
C GLN A 11 -11.33 -10.06 8.42
N ASP A 12 -12.27 -9.19 8.76
CA ASP A 12 -13.33 -8.77 7.85
C ASP A 12 -12.86 -7.67 6.92
N TYR A 13 -13.39 -7.72 5.69
CA TYR A 13 -13.27 -6.64 4.74
C TYR A 13 -14.07 -5.43 5.22
N ARG A 14 -13.41 -4.28 5.21
CA ARG A 14 -14.01 -3.04 5.65
C ARG A 14 -14.52 -2.26 4.45
N GLN A 15 -15.77 -2.54 4.09
CA GLN A 15 -16.43 -1.80 3.02
C GLN A 15 -16.46 -0.31 3.36
N ALA A 16 -15.91 0.50 2.46
CA ALA A 16 -15.95 1.94 2.52
C ALA A 16 -17.30 2.50 2.04
N PRO A 17 -17.62 3.76 2.36
CA PRO A 17 -18.85 4.41 1.88
C PRO A 17 -18.92 4.50 0.36
N GLU A 18 -17.78 4.65 -0.30
CA GLU A 18 -17.65 4.80 -1.74
C GLU A 18 -16.80 3.67 -2.34
N PRO A 19 -17.13 3.18 -3.56
CA PRO A 19 -16.24 2.29 -4.28
C PRO A 19 -14.96 3.01 -4.68
N ILE A 20 -13.89 2.25 -4.95
CA ILE A 20 -12.69 2.82 -5.56
C ILE A 20 -12.98 3.22 -7.01
N ASP A 21 -12.54 4.41 -7.41
CA ASP A 21 -12.75 4.90 -8.78
C ASP A 21 -11.80 4.22 -9.78
N TRP A 22 -10.53 4.08 -9.41
CA TRP A 22 -9.50 3.40 -10.19
C TRP A 22 -8.97 2.21 -9.39
N ASP A 23 -9.39 0.99 -9.75
CA ASP A 23 -9.20 -0.20 -8.90
C ASP A 23 -7.80 -0.81 -9.09
N PRO A 24 -6.88 -0.72 -8.11
CA PRO A 24 -5.53 -1.25 -8.25
C PRO A 24 -5.46 -2.78 -8.22
N LEU A 25 -6.57 -3.45 -7.97
CA LEU A 25 -6.69 -4.90 -8.04
C LEU A 25 -7.05 -5.37 -9.46
N LYS A 26 -7.34 -4.45 -10.39
CA LYS A 26 -7.78 -4.74 -11.77
C LYS A 26 -7.05 -3.92 -12.81
N GLU A 27 -6.86 -2.64 -12.54
CA GLU A 27 -6.31 -1.69 -13.50
C GLU A 27 -4.78 -1.69 -13.44
N GLN A 28 -4.16 -1.71 -14.63
CA GLN A 28 -2.70 -1.56 -14.74
C GLN A 28 -2.30 -0.13 -14.38
N ASP A 29 -1.14 -0.01 -13.74
CA ASP A 29 -0.52 1.25 -13.33
C ASP A 29 -1.42 2.15 -12.47
N ALA A 30 -2.43 1.55 -11.84
CA ALA A 30 -3.32 2.23 -10.92
C ALA A 30 -2.59 2.85 -9.73
N LEU A 31 -1.44 2.31 -9.33
CA LEU A 31 -0.63 2.84 -8.23
C LEU A 31 0.53 3.72 -8.70
N HIS A 32 0.56 4.14 -9.97
CA HIS A 32 1.62 5.00 -10.49
C HIS A 32 1.81 6.26 -9.63
N ASP A 33 3.07 6.63 -9.41
CA ASP A 33 3.51 7.71 -8.54
C ASP A 33 3.18 7.56 -7.04
N ALA A 34 2.47 6.50 -6.61
CA ALA A 34 2.37 6.18 -5.18
C ALA A 34 3.75 5.77 -4.63
N GLN A 35 4.03 6.11 -3.38
CA GLN A 35 5.29 5.74 -2.75
C GLN A 35 5.08 4.60 -1.76
N LEU A 36 5.83 3.50 -1.90
CA LEU A 36 5.83 2.44 -0.90
C LEU A 36 6.59 2.93 0.35
N LEU A 37 5.93 2.89 1.50
CA LEU A 37 6.48 3.34 2.79
C LEU A 37 6.97 2.18 3.65
N ASP A 38 6.14 1.15 3.76
CA ASP A 38 6.43 0.01 4.60
C ASP A 38 5.65 -1.22 4.13
N CYS A 39 6.17 -2.39 4.47
CA CYS A 39 5.53 -3.67 4.25
C CYS A 39 5.52 -4.48 5.53
N ARG A 40 4.41 -5.13 5.83
CA ARG A 40 4.31 -6.01 7.00
C ARG A 40 3.84 -7.39 6.58
N VAL A 41 4.59 -8.42 6.96
CA VAL A 41 4.23 -9.83 6.79
C VAL A 41 3.87 -10.43 8.13
N CYS A 42 2.74 -11.13 8.21
CA CYS A 42 2.28 -11.84 9.40
C CYS A 42 2.05 -13.31 9.05
N PRO A 43 3.07 -14.17 9.19
CA PRO A 43 2.97 -15.58 8.83
C PRO A 43 1.91 -16.33 9.66
N THR A 44 1.74 -15.98 10.94
CA THR A 44 0.76 -16.63 11.83
C THR A 44 -0.69 -16.37 11.45
N ALA A 45 -0.96 -15.27 10.75
CA ALA A 45 -2.28 -14.95 10.21
C ALA A 45 -2.36 -15.10 8.68
N ASN A 46 -1.32 -15.69 8.08
CA ASN A 46 -1.14 -15.87 6.63
C ASN A 46 -1.54 -14.65 5.79
N ARG A 47 -0.99 -13.47 6.12
CA ARG A 47 -1.29 -12.21 5.42
C ARG A 47 -0.07 -11.30 5.31
N ALA A 48 -0.10 -10.40 4.33
CA ALA A 48 0.81 -9.29 4.21
C ALA A 48 0.06 -7.99 3.96
N ALA A 49 0.71 -6.86 4.19
CA ALA A 49 0.20 -5.56 3.79
C ALA A 49 1.31 -4.64 3.28
N LEU A 50 0.96 -3.81 2.31
CA LEU A 50 1.78 -2.74 1.76
C LEU A 50 1.12 -1.41 2.12
N LEU A 51 1.89 -0.51 2.72
CA LEU A 51 1.47 0.83 3.10
C LEU A 51 2.08 1.84 2.13
N PHE A 52 1.23 2.71 1.57
CA PHE A 52 1.62 3.71 0.58
C PHE A 52 1.35 5.13 1.07
N ASP A 53 2.22 6.04 0.62
CA ASP A 53 1.90 7.47 0.49
C ASP A 53 1.21 7.69 -0.85
N MET A 54 0.08 8.40 -0.83
CA MET A 54 -0.74 8.65 -2.01
C MET A 54 -0.74 10.12 -2.43
N ARG A 55 -0.02 11.00 -1.72
CA ARG A 55 -0.03 12.46 -1.98
C ARG A 55 0.49 12.84 -3.37
N THR A 56 1.21 11.94 -4.04
CA THR A 56 1.71 12.08 -5.41
C THR A 56 0.94 11.24 -6.44
N ALA A 57 0.03 10.35 -5.99
CA ALA A 57 -0.70 9.42 -6.86
C ALA A 57 -1.91 10.12 -7.50
N SER A 58 -1.78 10.49 -8.78
CA SER A 58 -2.75 11.33 -9.49
C SER A 58 -4.18 10.75 -9.59
N HIS A 59 -4.33 9.43 -9.52
CA HIS A 59 -5.62 8.75 -9.60
C HIS A 59 -6.45 8.79 -8.30
N TYR A 60 -5.87 9.23 -7.17
CA TYR A 60 -6.55 9.22 -5.86
C TYR A 60 -6.45 10.57 -5.15
N PRO A 61 -7.04 11.65 -5.70
CA PRO A 61 -6.91 13.00 -5.14
C PRO A 61 -7.57 13.19 -3.77
N THR A 62 -8.38 12.24 -3.31
CA THR A 62 -9.17 12.35 -2.08
C THR A 62 -8.51 11.73 -0.85
N GLY A 63 -7.48 10.90 -1.01
CA GLY A 63 -6.81 10.22 0.09
C GLY A 63 -5.31 10.44 0.07
N ASN A 64 -4.69 10.53 1.25
CA ASN A 64 -3.26 10.78 1.40
C ASN A 64 -2.44 9.50 1.67
N SER A 65 -3.09 8.37 1.88
CA SER A 65 -2.45 7.07 2.11
C SER A 65 -3.29 5.94 1.54
N ALA A 66 -2.67 4.78 1.31
CA ALA A 66 -3.40 3.57 0.97
C ALA A 66 -2.81 2.34 1.66
N LEU A 67 -3.65 1.35 1.89
CA LEU A 67 -3.27 0.06 2.42
C LEU A 67 -3.76 -1.04 1.48
N LEU A 68 -2.84 -1.84 0.95
CA LEU A 68 -3.14 -3.08 0.25
C LEU A 68 -2.91 -4.25 1.21
N VAL A 69 -3.95 -5.03 1.50
CA VAL A 69 -3.89 -6.19 2.40
C VAL A 69 -4.09 -7.46 1.58
N VAL A 70 -3.13 -8.38 1.62
CA VAL A 70 -3.21 -9.69 0.97
C VAL A 70 -3.39 -10.77 2.03
N ARG A 71 -4.41 -11.62 1.87
CA ARG A 71 -4.79 -12.72 2.77
C ARG A 71 -4.65 -14.05 2.05
N GLY A 72 -4.44 -15.11 2.83
CA GLY A 72 -4.06 -16.38 2.23
C GLY A 72 -2.72 -16.22 1.51
N LEU A 73 -1.75 -15.57 2.16
CA LEU A 73 -0.48 -15.20 1.57
C LEU A 73 0.24 -16.44 1.02
N GLN A 74 0.60 -16.39 -0.25
CA GLN A 74 1.31 -17.48 -0.93
C GLN A 74 2.75 -17.08 -1.23
N SER A 75 2.97 -15.82 -1.63
CA SER A 75 4.31 -15.28 -1.87
C SER A 75 4.39 -13.81 -1.48
N PHE A 76 5.57 -13.41 -1.02
CA PHE A 76 5.95 -12.03 -0.74
C PHE A 76 7.43 -11.88 -1.07
N HIS A 77 7.76 -10.98 -1.98
CA HIS A 77 9.12 -10.81 -2.48
C HIS A 77 9.45 -9.34 -2.65
N TRP A 78 10.65 -8.97 -2.20
CA TRP A 78 11.28 -7.68 -2.46
C TRP A 78 12.66 -7.93 -3.06
N SER A 79 12.98 -7.19 -4.12
CA SER A 79 14.31 -7.12 -4.73
C SER A 79 14.65 -5.64 -4.92
N GLY A 80 15.90 -5.27 -4.67
CA GLY A 80 16.36 -3.90 -4.91
C GLY A 80 17.87 -3.78 -4.71
N ALA A 81 18.47 -2.80 -5.37
CA ALA A 81 19.90 -2.54 -5.22
C ALA A 81 20.23 -1.98 -3.81
N PRO A 82 21.43 -2.31 -3.27
CA PRO A 82 21.91 -1.68 -2.05
C PRO A 82 21.91 -0.15 -2.17
N GLN A 83 21.23 0.52 -1.24
CA GLN A 83 21.10 1.97 -1.25
C GLN A 83 22.28 2.63 -0.53
N GLN A 84 22.81 3.71 -1.12
CA GLN A 84 23.82 4.56 -0.48
C GLN A 84 23.19 5.60 0.46
N GLN A 85 21.93 5.95 0.22
CA GLN A 85 21.17 6.90 1.03
C GLN A 85 20.48 6.19 2.18
N LYS A 86 20.34 6.90 3.31
CA LYS A 86 19.65 6.40 4.51
C LYS A 86 18.15 6.20 4.29
N LEU A 87 17.55 7.07 3.48
CA LEU A 87 16.14 7.06 3.13
C LEU A 87 16.01 7.23 1.63
N MET A 88 15.05 6.52 1.05
CA MET A 88 14.73 6.60 -0.37
C MET A 88 13.22 6.58 -0.54
N ALA A 89 12.71 7.40 -1.46
CA ALA A 89 11.32 7.33 -1.89
C ALA A 89 11.23 6.31 -3.02
N PHE A 90 10.70 5.13 -2.72
CA PHE A 90 10.41 4.12 -3.73
C PHE A 90 9.06 4.42 -4.36
N SER A 91 9.10 5.20 -5.45
CA SER A 91 7.90 5.54 -6.23
C SER A 91 7.57 4.39 -7.17
N VAL A 92 6.31 3.99 -7.20
CA VAL A 92 5.79 2.97 -8.12
C VAL A 92 5.80 3.54 -9.54
N MET A 93 6.54 2.88 -10.42
CA MET A 93 6.59 3.19 -11.85
C MET A 93 5.64 2.32 -12.65
N SER A 94 5.40 1.09 -12.21
CA SER A 94 4.46 0.17 -12.84
C SER A 94 3.79 -0.71 -11.79
N SER A 95 2.49 -0.96 -11.96
CA SER A 95 1.72 -1.89 -11.11
C SER A 95 0.86 -2.82 -11.96
N ARG A 96 1.10 -4.13 -11.86
CA ARG A 96 0.46 -5.13 -12.73
C ARG A 96 -0.31 -6.15 -11.89
N PRO A 97 -1.62 -5.95 -11.66
CA PRO A 97 -2.45 -6.98 -11.07
C PRO A 97 -2.73 -8.08 -12.09
N SER A 98 -2.78 -9.34 -11.61
CA SER A 98 -3.16 -10.49 -12.42
C SER A 98 -3.91 -11.51 -11.56
N GLY A 99 -4.88 -12.21 -12.17
CA GLY A 99 -5.56 -13.33 -11.52
C GLY A 99 -4.67 -14.58 -11.49
N VAL A 100 -4.70 -15.32 -10.39
CA VAL A 100 -4.07 -16.64 -10.26
C VAL A 100 -5.11 -17.72 -10.62
N ALA A 101 -4.68 -18.87 -11.15
CA ALA A 101 -5.54 -19.92 -11.69
C ALA A 101 -6.68 -20.38 -10.74
N ASP A 102 -6.49 -20.25 -9.42
CA ASP A 102 -7.47 -20.64 -8.39
C ASP A 102 -8.36 -19.49 -7.87
N GLY A 103 -8.28 -18.30 -8.50
CA GLY A 103 -9.08 -17.12 -8.15
C GLY A 103 -8.40 -16.14 -7.19
N GLY A 104 -7.13 -16.36 -6.85
CA GLY A 104 -6.31 -15.43 -6.07
C GLY A 104 -5.80 -14.23 -6.87
N LEU A 105 -5.10 -13.31 -6.20
CA LEU A 105 -4.41 -12.18 -6.81
C LEU A 105 -2.90 -12.41 -6.81
N ARG A 106 -2.24 -11.98 -7.88
CA ARG A 106 -0.82 -11.61 -7.89
C ARG A 106 -0.68 -10.15 -8.31
N LEU A 107 0.09 -9.38 -7.53
CA LEU A 107 0.45 -8.01 -7.86
C LEU A 107 1.96 -7.92 -8.00
N GLU A 108 2.42 -7.36 -9.12
CA GLU A 108 3.81 -7.02 -9.38
C GLU A 108 3.97 -5.50 -9.42
N LEU A 109 5.00 -4.98 -8.76
CA LEU A 109 5.31 -3.57 -8.68
C LEU A 109 6.77 -3.35 -9.08
N GLU A 110 7.00 -2.36 -9.94
CA GLU A 110 8.34 -1.88 -10.32
C GLU A 110 8.51 -0.46 -9.76
N PHE A 111 9.69 -0.16 -9.21
CA PHE A 111 9.95 1.09 -8.49
C PHE A 111 11.15 1.85 -9.07
N PHE A 112 11.07 3.19 -8.98
CA PHE A 112 12.23 4.07 -9.09
C PHE A 112 12.71 4.46 -7.68
N PRO A 113 14.03 4.51 -7.39
CA PRO A 113 15.16 4.40 -8.32
C PRO A 113 15.49 3.00 -8.84
N ASP A 114 15.39 1.95 -8.01
CA ASP A 114 15.59 0.55 -8.43
C ASP A 114 15.03 -0.40 -7.36
N GLY A 115 13.91 -1.05 -7.69
CA GLY A 115 13.31 -2.08 -6.86
C GLY A 115 12.14 -2.78 -7.55
N ASP A 116 11.94 -4.04 -7.21
CA ASP A 116 10.82 -4.85 -7.63
C ASP A 116 10.15 -5.45 -6.40
N HIS A 117 8.83 -5.51 -6.43
CA HIS A 117 8.06 -6.23 -5.42
C HIS A 117 7.02 -7.12 -6.08
N SER A 118 6.82 -8.31 -5.53
CA SER A 118 5.67 -9.13 -5.88
C SER A 118 5.02 -9.72 -4.63
N VAL A 119 3.69 -9.80 -4.68
CA VAL A 119 2.88 -10.42 -3.63
C VAL A 119 1.74 -11.20 -4.26
N SER A 120 1.45 -12.37 -3.70
CA SER A 120 0.29 -13.16 -4.12
C SER A 120 -0.43 -13.81 -2.94
N GLY A 121 -1.74 -14.01 -3.10
CA GLY A 121 -2.56 -14.72 -2.13
C GLY A 121 -3.98 -14.95 -2.63
N ASP A 122 -4.78 -15.58 -1.78
CA ASP A 122 -6.15 -15.99 -2.11
C ASP A 122 -7.10 -14.80 -2.26
N ARG A 123 -6.83 -13.70 -1.54
CA ARG A 123 -7.64 -12.49 -1.54
C ARG A 123 -6.78 -11.26 -1.32
N ALA A 124 -7.13 -10.16 -1.95
CA ALA A 124 -6.62 -8.84 -1.63
C ALA A 124 -7.74 -7.83 -1.39
N ASP A 125 -7.50 -6.94 -0.44
CA ASP A 125 -8.33 -5.79 -0.15
C ASP A 125 -7.49 -4.53 -0.31
N PHE A 126 -7.98 -3.54 -1.04
CA PHE A 126 -7.39 -2.22 -1.16
C PHE A 126 -8.22 -1.21 -0.40
N TYR A 127 -7.57 -0.34 0.35
CA TYR A 127 -8.20 0.73 1.12
C TYR A 127 -7.50 2.06 0.80
N LEU A 128 -8.25 3.01 0.25
CA LEU A 128 -7.81 4.41 0.18
C LEU A 128 -8.14 5.06 1.54
N LEU A 129 -7.14 5.71 2.13
CA LEU A 129 -7.19 6.21 3.49
C LEU A 129 -6.96 7.72 3.51
N GLU A 130 -7.65 8.39 4.42
CA GLU A 130 -7.26 9.70 4.94
C GLU A 130 -6.56 9.49 6.28
N VAL A 131 -5.25 9.73 6.33
CA VAL A 131 -4.46 9.74 7.57
C VAL A 131 -4.47 11.13 8.18
N HIS A 132 -4.82 11.21 9.46
CA HIS A 132 -4.94 12.47 10.18
C HIS A 132 -3.60 12.93 10.76
N GLY A 133 -3.37 14.24 10.79
CA GLY A 133 -2.25 14.85 11.51
C GLY A 133 -0.90 14.86 10.78
N ILE A 134 -0.88 14.58 9.48
CA ILE A 134 0.30 14.71 8.62
C ILE A 134 0.18 15.95 7.70
N PRO A 135 1.30 16.54 7.22
CA PRO A 135 1.26 17.62 6.26
C PRO A 135 0.64 17.21 4.91
N GLU A 136 0.04 18.17 4.19
CA GLU A 136 -0.53 17.94 2.86
C GLU A 136 0.54 17.57 1.81
N ALA A 137 1.73 18.20 1.89
CA ALA A 137 2.84 17.89 1.00
C ALA A 137 3.68 16.71 1.56
N PRO A 138 4.17 15.81 0.69
CA PRO A 138 5.09 14.76 1.11
C PRO A 138 6.43 15.35 1.59
N PRO A 139 7.10 14.72 2.57
CA PRO A 139 8.37 15.20 3.10
C PRO A 139 9.52 15.04 2.09
N SER A 140 10.50 15.94 2.17
CA SER A 140 11.79 15.80 1.48
C SER A 140 12.75 14.94 2.30
N TYR A 141 13.35 13.91 1.69
CA TYR A 141 14.29 12.98 2.34
C TYR A 141 15.77 13.39 2.38
N PRO A 142 16.33 14.10 1.38
CA PRO A 142 17.73 14.49 1.39
C PRO A 142 18.17 15.17 2.70
N GLY A 143 19.21 14.60 3.33
CA GLY A 143 19.79 15.12 4.56
C GLY A 143 19.01 14.82 5.84
N ARG A 144 17.94 14.02 5.79
CA ARG A 144 17.12 13.67 6.95
C ARG A 144 17.25 12.20 7.35
N ASP A 145 17.03 11.94 8.63
CA ASP A 145 16.93 10.60 9.21
C ASP A 145 15.46 10.17 9.37
N LEU A 146 15.21 8.85 9.47
CA LEU A 146 13.87 8.29 9.58
C LEU A 146 13.07 8.90 10.73
N ASP A 147 13.70 9.06 11.90
CA ASP A 147 13.05 9.63 13.09
C ASP A 147 12.60 11.08 12.90
N GLN A 148 13.22 11.80 11.97
CA GLN A 148 12.84 13.17 11.65
C GLN A 148 11.61 13.18 10.73
N VAL A 149 11.55 12.29 9.73
CA VAL A 149 10.48 12.29 8.71
C VAL A 149 9.26 11.45 9.08
N ARG A 150 9.39 10.47 9.99
CA ARG A 150 8.33 9.49 10.28
C ARG A 150 7.01 10.11 10.72
N HIS A 151 7.05 11.29 11.32
CA HIS A 151 5.85 12.01 11.79
C HIS A 151 5.13 12.77 10.66
N GLU A 152 5.76 12.88 9.49
CA GLU A 152 5.23 13.51 8.28
C GLU A 152 4.70 12.47 7.28
N LEU A 153 4.77 11.18 7.63
CA LEU A 153 4.40 10.04 6.80
C LEU A 153 3.25 9.24 7.44
N PRO A 154 2.39 8.62 6.63
CA PRO A 154 1.55 7.52 7.08
C PRO A 154 2.35 6.43 7.78
N SER A 155 1.79 5.88 8.86
CA SER A 155 2.39 4.80 9.64
C SER A 155 1.32 3.84 10.15
N TRP A 156 1.73 2.65 10.62
CA TRP A 156 0.80 1.68 11.23
C TRP A 156 0.02 2.24 12.42
N ASN A 157 0.61 3.20 13.14
CA ASN A 157 0.02 3.82 14.34
C ASN A 157 -0.74 5.11 14.02
N SER A 158 -0.83 5.50 12.75
CA SER A 158 -1.57 6.69 12.35
C SER A 158 -3.07 6.46 12.48
N ASP A 159 -3.80 7.46 12.97
CA ASP A 159 -5.26 7.47 12.90
C ASP A 159 -5.70 7.75 11.47
N CYS A 160 -6.69 7.01 11.00
CA CYS A 160 -7.15 7.09 9.62
C CYS A 160 -8.66 6.92 9.48
N THR A 161 -9.18 7.37 8.35
CA THR A 161 -10.53 7.08 7.86
C THR A 161 -10.43 6.32 6.54
N VAL A 162 -11.19 5.25 6.39
CA VAL A 162 -11.30 4.53 5.11
C VAL A 162 -12.28 5.28 4.22
N LEU A 163 -11.79 5.81 3.10
CA LEU A 163 -12.57 6.63 2.17
C LEU A 163 -13.22 5.77 1.09
N GLN A 164 -12.39 4.97 0.44
CA GLN A 164 -12.79 4.06 -0.64
C GLN A 164 -12.16 2.70 -0.42
N SER A 165 -12.77 1.66 -0.97
CA SER A 165 -12.25 0.29 -0.84
C SER A 165 -12.59 -0.57 -2.05
N ALA A 166 -11.69 -1.50 -2.36
CA ALA A 166 -11.93 -2.59 -3.29
C ALA A 166 -11.47 -3.91 -2.70
N THR A 167 -12.02 -5.00 -3.22
CA THR A 167 -11.63 -6.35 -2.83
C THR A 167 -11.67 -7.26 -4.06
N THR A 168 -10.70 -8.17 -4.18
CA THR A 168 -10.83 -9.29 -5.10
C THR A 168 -11.89 -10.21 -4.51
N SER A 169 -13.09 -10.23 -5.10
CA SER A 169 -14.20 -11.03 -4.61
C SER A 169 -13.75 -12.47 -4.32
N GLY A 170 -13.76 -12.86 -3.05
CA GLY A 170 -13.77 -14.28 -2.70
C GLY A 170 -15.06 -14.88 -3.24
N LYS A 171 -14.99 -16.08 -3.84
CA LYS A 171 -16.19 -16.87 -4.09
C LYS A 171 -17.00 -17.07 -2.81
#